data_AF-A0A6N7YCF3-F1
#
_entry.id   AF-A0A6N7YCF3-F1
#
_cell.length_a   1.000
_cell.length_b   1.000
_cell.length_c   1.000
_cell.angle_alpha   90.00
_cell.angle_beta   90.00
_cell.angle_gamma   90.00
#
_symmetry.space_group_name_H-M   'P 1'
#
loop_
_entity.id
_entity.type
_entity.pdbx_description
1 polymer ?
#
loop_
_entity_poly.entity_id
_entity_poly.type
_entity_poly.pdbx_seq_one_letter_code
_entity_poly.pdbx_strand_id
1 'polypeptide(L)' 'MIGWGTATLGNPSMKKCAFCKYWYDPTCEMIAPSTAGRWKYKMGVKRPCRLKKNVEMKSSISCSNFECKL' A
#
# COMPACT_ATOMS: atom_id res chain seq x y z
N MET A 1 8.22 14.65 5.19
CA MET A 1 6.77 14.89 5.33
C MET A 1 6.01 13.62 4.96
N ILE A 2 5.07 13.18 5.80
CA ILE A 2 4.17 12.07 5.49
C ILE A 2 3.02 12.65 4.66
N GLY A 3 3.11 12.52 3.33
CA GLY A 3 2.09 12.96 2.38
C GLY A 3 1.10 11.84 2.04
N TRP A 4 0.00 12.19 1.38
CA TRP A 4 -0.92 11.21 0.78
C TRP A 4 -0.59 11.03 -0.70
N GLY A 5 -0.54 9.78 -1.16
CA GLY A 5 -0.52 9.42 -2.57
C GLY A 5 -1.88 8.91 -3.02
N THR A 6 -2.11 8.85 -4.33
CA THR A 6 -3.34 8.31 -4.93
C THR A 6 -3.04 7.12 -5.85
N ALA A 7 -3.95 6.16 -5.92
CA ALA A 7 -3.92 5.03 -6.85
C ALA A 7 -5.34 4.73 -7.36
N THR A 8 -5.45 4.19 -8.58
CA THR A 8 -6.75 3.87 -9.20
C THR A 8 -6.98 2.36 -9.14
N LEU A 9 -8.17 1.92 -8.72
CA LEU A 9 -8.51 0.50 -8.61
C LEU A 9 -8.29 -0.23 -9.96
N GLY A 10 -7.58 -1.36 -9.94
CA GLY A 10 -7.25 -2.15 -11.14
C GLY A 10 -6.09 -1.60 -12.00
N ASN A 11 -5.50 -0.46 -11.64
CA ASN A 11 -4.38 0.13 -12.38
C ASN A 11 -3.02 -0.28 -11.77
N PRO A 12 -1.92 -0.35 -12.54
CA PRO A 12 -0.57 -0.61 -12.02
C PRO A 12 -0.10 0.32 -10.90
N SER A 13 -0.65 1.53 -10.82
CA SER A 13 -0.43 2.47 -9.70
C SER A 13 -0.81 1.91 -8.34
N MET A 14 -1.66 0.87 -8.28
CA MET A 14 -2.00 0.16 -7.04
C MET A 14 -0.96 -0.80 -6.52
N LYS A 15 0.05 -1.17 -7.32
CA LYS A 15 1.04 -2.20 -6.93
C LYS A 15 1.98 -1.74 -5.80
N LYS A 16 1.52 -0.86 -4.91
CA LYS A 16 2.21 -0.28 -3.76
C LYS A 16 2.03 -1.16 -2.53
N CYS A 17 3.06 -1.20 -1.68
CA CYS A 17 3.02 -1.94 -0.43
C CYS A 17 1.82 -1.57 0.45
N ALA A 18 1.39 -0.30 0.46
CA ALA A 18 0.19 0.12 1.19
C ALA A 18 -1.08 -0.69 0.84
N PHE A 19 -1.20 -1.14 -0.41
CA PHE A 19 -2.33 -1.93 -0.91
C PHE A 19 -2.03 -3.43 -1.00
N CYS A 20 -0.85 -3.87 -0.54
CA CYS A 20 -0.41 -5.26 -0.64
C CYS A 20 -0.85 -6.05 0.60
N LYS A 21 -1.46 -7.23 0.41
CA LYS A 21 -1.88 -8.12 1.51
C LYS A 21 -0.73 -8.62 2.41
N TYR A 22 0.49 -8.65 1.86
CA TYR A 22 1.68 -9.11 2.56
C TYR A 22 2.38 -8.03 3.38
N TRP A 23 2.01 -6.77 3.18
CA TRP A 23 2.51 -5.65 3.96
C TRP A 23 1.68 -5.53 5.24
N TYR A 24 2.34 -5.56 6.39
CA TYR A 24 1.69 -5.69 7.68
C TYR A 24 0.95 -4.41 8.08
N ASP A 25 -0.34 -4.39 7.75
CA ASP A 25 -1.29 -3.32 8.08
C ASP A 25 -2.69 -3.96 8.19
N PRO A 26 -2.95 -4.61 9.35
CA PRO A 26 -4.16 -5.42 9.54
C PRO A 26 -5.45 -4.59 9.68
N THR A 27 -5.33 -3.33 10.08
CA THR A 27 -6.46 -2.40 10.23
C THR A 27 -6.71 -1.56 8.98
N CYS A 28 -5.84 -1.67 7.96
CA CYS A 28 -5.90 -0.88 6.73
C CYS A 28 -5.92 0.64 6.97
N GLU A 29 -5.38 1.12 8.10
CA GLU A 29 -5.35 2.54 8.46
C GLU A 29 -4.52 3.39 7.49
N MET A 30 -3.66 2.74 6.71
CA MET A 30 -2.74 3.40 5.79
C MET A 30 -3.37 3.71 4.43
N ILE A 31 -4.59 3.26 4.19
CA ILE A 31 -5.33 3.48 2.94
C ILE A 31 -6.73 4.01 3.24
N ALA A 32 -7.25 4.84 2.35
CA ALA A 32 -8.58 5.41 2.48
C ALA A 32 -9.23 5.56 1.11
N PRO A 33 -10.56 5.37 0.99
CA PRO A 33 -11.26 5.69 -0.25
C PRO A 33 -11.13 7.19 -0.54
N SER A 34 -11.11 7.55 -1.83
CA SER A 34 -11.13 8.93 -2.28
C SER A 34 -12.41 9.20 -3.09
N THR A 35 -12.28 9.41 -4.40
CA THR A 35 -13.40 9.58 -5.33
C THR A 35 -13.58 8.31 -6.15
N ALA A 36 -14.70 8.16 -6.87
CA ALA A 36 -15.07 6.93 -7.59
C ALA A 36 -13.88 6.22 -8.29
N GLY A 37 -13.57 5.01 -7.83
CA GLY A 37 -12.47 4.18 -8.35
C GLY A 37 -11.05 4.57 -7.91
N ARG A 38 -10.87 5.56 -7.04
CA ARG A 38 -9.57 6.03 -6.55
C ARG A 38 -9.43 5.82 -5.04
N TRP A 39 -8.24 5.39 -4.65
CA TRP A 39 -7.82 5.21 -3.27
C TRP A 39 -6.63 6.11 -2.95
N LYS A 40 -6.59 6.59 -1.71
CA LYS A 40 -5.47 7.32 -1.15
C LYS A 40 -4.69 6.40 -0.22
N TYR A 41 -3.40 6.64 -0.10
CA TYR A 41 -2.54 5.93 0.85
C TYR A 41 -1.51 6.85 1.49
N LYS A 42 -1.16 6.59 2.75
CA LYS A 42 -0.12 7.32 3.46
C LYS A 42 1.24 6.96 2.88
N MET A 43 1.97 7.95 2.37
CA MET A 43 3.32 7.78 1.85
C MET A 43 4.35 7.87 2.97
N GLY A 44 5.39 7.04 2.89
CA GLY A 44 6.54 7.10 3.81
C GLY A 44 6.37 6.31 5.10
N VAL A 45 5.23 5.66 5.32
CA VAL A 45 5.04 4.72 6.43
C VAL A 45 5.81 3.44 6.14
N LYS A 46 6.55 2.93 7.12
CA LYS A 46 7.24 1.64 7.04
C LYS A 46 6.48 0.62 7.87
N ARG A 47 6.28 -0.58 7.30
CA ARG A 47 5.79 -1.75 8.03
C ARG A 47 6.49 -3.02 7.52
N PRO A 48 6.53 -4.08 8.33
CA PRO A 48 7.08 -5.37 7.93
C PRO A 48 6.39 -5.95 6.70
N CYS A 49 7.17 -6.56 5.80
CA CYS A 49 6.66 -7.35 4.69
C CYS A 49 6.85 -8.85 4.95
N ARG A 50 5.75 -9.61 4.97
CA ARG A 50 5.76 -11.05 5.23
C ARG A 50 6.55 -11.85 4.18
N LEU A 51 6.59 -11.38 2.93
CA LEU A 51 7.39 -12.02 1.86
C LEU A 51 8.89 -11.76 1.96
N LYS A 52 9.32 -10.77 2.76
CA LYS A 52 10.72 -10.36 2.90
C LYS A 52 11.23 -10.63 4.31
N LYS A 53 10.79 -11.72 4.95
CA LYS A 53 11.21 -12.10 6.32
C LYS A 53 11.01 -10.94 7.32
N ASN A 54 9.88 -10.24 7.21
CA ASN A 54 9.51 -9.09 8.06
C ASN A 54 10.41 -7.84 7.92
N VAL A 55 11.19 -7.72 6.85
CA VAL A 55 11.89 -6.47 6.53
C VAL A 55 10.90 -5.31 6.37
N GLU A 56 11.25 -4.16 6.94
CA GLU A 56 10.46 -2.93 6.84
C GLU A 56 10.46 -2.39 5.41
N MET A 57 9.28 -2.35 4.80
CA MET A 57 9.06 -1.78 3.47
C MET A 57 8.26 -0.50 3.59
N LYS A 58 8.65 0.54 2.85
CA LYS A 58 7.87 1.78 2.75
C LYS A 58 6.59 1.52 1.95
N SER A 59 5.50 2.14 2.39
CA SER A 59 4.17 2.06 1.79
C SER A 59 4.12 2.41 0.30
N SER A 60 4.99 3.31 -0.17
CA SER A 60 5.08 3.78 -1.56
C SER A 60 5.95 2.91 -2.48
N ILE A 61 6.60 1.88 -1.95
CA ILE A 61 7.39 0.94 -2.76
C ILE A 61 6.45 0.05 -3.57
N SER A 62 6.81 -0.19 -4.83
CA SER A 62 6.09 -1.14 -5.67
C SER A 62 6.51 -2.59 -5.36
N CYS A 63 5.57 -3.53 -5.36
CA CYS A 63 5.83 -4.94 -5.06
C CYS A 63 5.70 -5.81 -6.33
N SER A 64 6.69 -6.68 -6.60
CA SER A 64 6.64 -7.61 -7.73
C SER A 64 5.66 -8.76 -7.49
N ASN A 65 5.57 -9.25 -6.26
CA ASN A 65 4.63 -10.28 -5.81
C ASN A 65 3.36 -9.65 -5.22
N PHE A 66 2.87 -8.60 -5.89
CA PHE A 66 1.76 -7.81 -5.39
C PHE A 66 0.46 -8.59 -5.46
N GLU A 67 -0.25 -8.65 -4.35
CA GLU A 67 -1.64 -9.07 -4.28
C GLU A 67 -2.43 -8.02 -3.50
N CYS A 68 -3.49 -7.52 -4.12
CA CYS A 68 -4.32 -6.45 -3.57
C CYS A 68 -5.06 -6.94 -2.32
N LYS A 69 -5.13 -6.10 -1.28
CA LYS A 69 -5.94 -6.35 -0.07
C LYS A 69 -7.24 -5.53 0.01
N LEU A 70 -7.46 -4.68 -0.99
CA LEU A 70 -8.73 -3.98 -1.20
C LEU A 70 -9.71 -4.87 -1.94
#